data_AF-A0A077KFV6-F1
#
_entry.id   AF-A0A077KFV6-F1
#
_cell.length_a   1.000
_cell.length_b   1.000
_cell.length_c   1.000
_cell.angle_alpha   90.00
_cell.angle_beta   90.00
_cell.angle_gamma   90.00
#
_symmetry.space_group_name_H-M   'P 1'
#
loop_
_entity.id
_entity.type
_entity.pdbx_description
1 polymer ?
#
loop_
_entity_poly.entity_id
_entity_poly.type
_entity_poly.pdbx_seq_one_letter_code
_entity_poly.pdbx_strand_id
1 'polypeptide(L)'
;MTFWKIVGSILVIISGFLPFLDNIIVIFNPAFAGYQNTIGGYLRNDYWLLSLYYTTIIVIIGKFMKAYELLFYFPLFASIYCSSLYVCQFVLGIKFEPEWPHRLGMILMMIPGAYVLYRFVNHLQDLKLEDEIQFRTIERIYKQNNKTNGKD
;
A
#
# COMPACT_ATOMS: atom_id res chain seq x y z
N MET A 1 15.64 -9.58 -9.53
CA MET A 1 14.50 -8.69 -9.93
C MET A 1 13.34 -8.81 -8.94
N THR A 2 13.11 -10.01 -8.40
CA THR A 2 12.05 -10.38 -7.46
C THR A 2 12.04 -9.58 -6.15
N PHE A 3 13.20 -9.35 -5.52
CA PHE A 3 13.29 -8.59 -4.27
C PHE A 3 12.69 -7.18 -4.36
N TRP A 4 13.06 -6.41 -5.39
CA TRP A 4 12.53 -5.05 -5.59
C TRP A 4 11.01 -5.05 -5.82
N LYS A 5 10.47 -6.03 -6.55
CA LYS A 5 9.02 -6.20 -6.72
C LYS A 5 8.33 -6.42 -5.38
N ILE A 6 8.90 -7.23 -4.50
CA ILE A 6 8.34 -7.53 -3.17
C ILE A 6 8.35 -6.28 -2.29
N VAL A 7 9.50 -5.58 -2.22
CA VAL A 7 9.60 -4.36 -1.42
C VAL A 7 8.63 -3.29 -1.94
N GLY A 8 8.56 -3.09 -3.26
CA GLY A 8 7.62 -2.16 -3.87
C GLY A 8 6.17 -2.52 -3.58
N SER A 9 5.85 -3.81 -3.61
CA SER A 9 4.52 -4.35 -3.27
C SER A 9 4.12 -4.04 -1.82
N ILE A 10 5.04 -4.26 -0.87
CA ILE A 10 4.80 -3.94 0.55
C ILE A 10 4.61 -2.43 0.74
N LEU A 11 5.44 -1.61 0.10
CA LEU A 11 5.31 -0.15 0.15
C LEU A 11 3.94 0.32 -0.37
N VAL A 12 3.46 -0.23 -1.50
CA VAL A 12 2.14 0.10 -2.06
C VAL A 12 1.01 -0.28 -1.09
N ILE A 13 1.09 -1.44 -0.43
CA ILE A 13 0.10 -1.83 0.60
C ILE A 13 0.09 -0.79 1.72
N ILE A 14 1.25 -0.52 2.32
CA ILE A 14 1.38 0.43 3.45
C ILE A 14 0.84 1.82 3.07
N SER A 15 1.10 2.26 1.84
CA SER A 15 0.65 3.58 1.35
C SER A 15 -0.86 3.77 1.43
N GLY A 16 -1.66 2.71 1.25
CA GLY A 16 -3.12 2.77 1.36
C GLY A 16 -3.64 2.87 2.79
N PHE A 17 -2.80 2.57 3.79
CA PHE A 17 -3.17 2.72 5.21
C PHE A 17 -2.75 4.07 5.80
N LEU A 18 -1.89 4.84 5.12
CA LEU A 18 -1.44 6.15 5.60
C LEU A 18 -2.60 7.10 5.94
N PRO A 19 -3.69 7.16 5.14
CA PRO A 19 -4.82 8.04 5.45
C PRO A 19 -5.64 7.66 6.67
N PHE A 20 -5.34 6.52 7.30
CA PHE A 20 -6.01 6.05 8.52
C PHE A 20 -5.09 6.10 9.76
N LEU A 21 -3.85 6.59 9.61
CA LEU A 21 -2.87 6.68 10.70
C LEU A 21 -3.22 7.69 11.78
N ASP A 22 -4.07 8.66 11.47
CA ASP A 22 -4.58 9.61 12.45
C ASP A 22 -5.26 8.91 13.64
N ASN A 23 -5.91 7.76 13.40
CA ASN A 23 -6.47 6.91 14.46
C ASN A 23 -5.41 6.34 15.40
N ILE A 24 -4.19 6.07 14.92
CA ILE A 24 -3.08 5.63 15.77
C ILE A 24 -2.66 6.78 16.68
N ILE A 25 -2.59 8.00 16.15
CA ILE A 25 -2.25 9.19 16.94
C ILE A 25 -3.30 9.41 18.05
N VAL A 26 -4.59 9.25 17.74
CA VAL A 26 -5.69 9.39 18.72
C VAL A 26 -5.62 8.34 19.83
N ILE A 27 -5.15 7.11 19.55
CA ILE A 27 -4.97 6.08 20.59
C ILE A 27 -3.95 6.52 21.64
N PHE A 28 -2.83 7.12 21.20
CA PHE A 28 -1.77 7.57 22.12
C PHE A 28 -2.03 8.95 22.72
N ASN A 29 -2.77 9.81 22.01
CA ASN A 29 -3.15 11.14 22.46
C ASN A 29 -4.62 11.43 22.10
N PRO A 30 -5.58 11.04 22.95
CA PRO A 30 -7.01 11.26 22.69
C PRO A 30 -7.39 12.72 22.51
N ALA A 31 -6.64 13.65 23.15
CA ALA A 31 -6.89 15.09 23.02
C ALA A 31 -6.71 15.59 21.58
N PHE A 32 -5.90 14.89 20.77
CA PHE A 32 -5.69 15.19 19.36
C PHE A 32 -6.99 15.17 18.54
N ALA A 33 -8.00 14.39 18.95
CA ALA A 33 -9.29 14.34 18.27
C ALA A 33 -10.03 15.68 18.25
N GLY A 34 -9.79 16.54 19.25
CA GLY A 34 -10.41 17.86 19.37
C GLY A 34 -9.53 19.01 18.89
N TYR A 35 -8.29 18.75 18.45
CA TYR A 35 -7.38 19.82 18.04
C TYR A 35 -7.88 20.49 16.76
N GLN A 36 -7.93 21.82 16.79
CA GLN A 36 -8.31 22.65 15.65
C GLN A 36 -7.08 23.31 15.05
N ASN A 37 -7.09 23.49 13.74
CA ASN A 37 -6.12 24.30 13.04
C ASN A 37 -6.46 25.80 13.15
N THR A 38 -5.58 26.65 12.65
CA THR A 38 -5.72 28.12 12.69
C THR A 38 -6.96 28.68 11.99
N ILE A 39 -7.65 27.87 11.17
CA ILE A 39 -8.89 28.25 10.47
C ILE A 39 -10.15 27.61 11.10
N GLY A 40 -10.03 26.96 12.26
CA GLY A 40 -11.14 26.38 13.01
C GLY A 40 -11.62 25.01 12.51
N GLY A 41 -10.90 24.39 11.56
CA GLY A 41 -11.12 23.00 11.13
C GLY A 41 -10.37 22.00 12.03
N TYR A 42 -10.74 20.71 12.01
CA TYR A 42 -10.01 19.69 12.77
C TYR A 42 -8.62 19.45 12.18
N LEU A 43 -7.59 19.47 13.02
CA LEU A 43 -6.19 19.25 12.64
C LEU A 43 -5.98 17.86 11.98
N ARG A 44 -6.83 16.88 12.32
CA ARG A 44 -6.88 15.56 11.68
C ARG A 44 -7.09 15.65 10.17
N ASN A 45 -7.87 16.62 9.68
CA ASN A 45 -8.11 16.80 8.25
C ASN A 45 -6.82 17.23 7.51
N ASP A 46 -5.95 17.99 8.16
CA ASP A 46 -4.67 18.40 7.58
C ASP A 46 -3.69 17.23 7.52
N TYR A 47 -3.60 16.43 8.58
CA TYR A 47 -2.81 15.19 8.60
C TYR A 47 -3.28 14.20 7.53
N TRP A 48 -4.58 14.15 7.33
CA TRP A 48 -5.19 13.31 6.34
C TRP A 48 -4.87 13.75 4.90
N LEU A 49 -4.98 15.04 4.59
CA LEU A 49 -4.58 15.57 3.31
C LEU A 49 -3.07 15.36 3.08
N LEU A 50 -2.25 15.57 4.11
CA LEU A 50 -0.81 15.32 4.07
C LEU A 50 -0.50 13.85 3.75
N SER A 51 -1.24 12.92 4.36
CA SER A 51 -1.06 11.49 4.13
C SER A 51 -1.33 11.08 2.68
N LEU A 52 -2.29 11.73 1.99
CA LEU A 52 -2.57 11.47 0.58
C LEU A 52 -1.38 11.84 -0.31
N TYR A 53 -0.68 12.94 -0.02
CA TYR A 53 0.55 13.30 -0.75
C TYR A 53 1.64 12.24 -0.55
N TYR A 54 1.84 11.77 0.68
CA TYR A 54 2.78 10.67 0.94
C TYR A 54 2.37 9.37 0.25
N THR A 55 1.07 9.04 0.23
CA THR A 55 0.53 7.90 -0.51
C THR A 55 0.89 8.00 -1.99
N THR A 56 0.69 9.16 -2.63
CA THR A 56 1.05 9.35 -4.06
C THR A 56 2.54 9.12 -4.31
N ILE A 57 3.42 9.67 -3.47
CA ILE A 57 4.87 9.49 -3.61
C ILE A 57 5.25 8.01 -3.51
N ILE A 58 4.71 7.29 -2.52
CA ILE A 58 5.01 5.86 -2.31
C ILE A 58 4.46 5.01 -3.46
N VAL A 59 3.28 5.34 -4.01
CA VAL A 59 2.70 4.69 -5.19
C VAL A 59 3.62 4.82 -6.41
N ILE A 60 4.17 6.01 -6.65
CA ILE A 60 5.12 6.26 -7.74
C ILE A 60 6.37 5.39 -7.55
N ILE A 61 6.95 5.38 -6.35
CA ILE A 61 8.11 4.54 -6.00
C ILE A 61 7.79 3.05 -6.24
N GLY A 62 6.64 2.59 -5.75
CA GLY A 62 6.17 1.22 -5.95
C GLY A 62 6.02 0.84 -7.42
N LYS A 63 5.52 1.76 -8.27
CA LYS A 63 5.43 1.54 -9.71
C LYS A 63 6.80 1.39 -10.36
N PHE A 64 7.77 2.24 -10.00
CA PHE A 64 9.15 2.10 -10.48
C PHE A 64 9.78 0.77 -10.08
N MET A 65 9.45 0.27 -8.89
CA MET A 65 9.91 -1.02 -8.38
C MET A 65 9.14 -2.23 -8.96
N LYS A 66 8.20 -1.99 -9.88
CA LYS A 66 7.34 -3.02 -10.49
C LYS A 66 6.52 -3.80 -9.45
N ALA A 67 5.95 -3.09 -8.48
CA ALA A 67 5.01 -3.65 -7.51
C ALA A 67 3.86 -4.42 -8.19
N TYR A 68 3.31 -5.43 -7.50
CA TYR A 68 2.20 -6.22 -8.00
C TYR A 68 0.95 -5.35 -8.22
N GLU A 69 0.40 -5.37 -9.44
CA GLU A 69 -0.57 -4.38 -9.89
C GLU A 69 -1.88 -4.38 -9.10
N LEU A 70 -2.32 -5.54 -8.61
CA LEU A 70 -3.53 -5.61 -7.78
C LEU A 70 -3.39 -4.87 -6.44
N LEU A 71 -2.16 -4.68 -5.93
CA LEU A 71 -1.95 -4.01 -4.65
C LEU A 71 -2.25 -2.50 -4.72
N PHE A 72 -2.27 -1.92 -5.92
CA PHE A 72 -2.67 -0.52 -6.11
C PHE A 72 -4.16 -0.29 -5.76
N TYR A 73 -4.93 -1.36 -5.56
CA TYR A 73 -6.24 -1.31 -4.93
C TYR A 73 -6.24 -0.52 -3.60
N PHE A 74 -5.28 -0.76 -2.71
CA PHE A 74 -5.25 -0.12 -1.38
C PHE A 74 -5.15 1.41 -1.46
N PRO A 75 -4.13 1.99 -2.11
CA PRO A 75 -4.04 3.45 -2.23
C PRO A 75 -5.16 4.05 -3.08
N LEU A 76 -5.68 3.34 -4.07
CA LEU A 76 -6.81 3.79 -4.87
C LEU A 76 -8.09 3.88 -4.01
N PHE A 77 -8.40 2.84 -3.25
CA PHE A 77 -9.52 2.81 -2.33
C PHE A 77 -9.41 3.95 -1.32
N ALA A 78 -8.25 4.08 -0.68
CA ALA A 78 -8.00 5.14 0.29
C ALA A 78 -8.25 6.52 -0.33
N SER A 79 -7.68 6.79 -1.51
CA SER A 79 -7.86 8.09 -2.19
C SER A 79 -9.33 8.40 -2.52
N ILE A 80 -10.08 7.41 -3.02
CA ILE A 80 -11.51 7.56 -3.33
C ILE A 80 -12.30 7.82 -2.04
N TYR A 81 -12.11 6.96 -1.05
CA TYR A 81 -12.76 7.08 0.25
C TYR A 81 -12.50 8.45 0.88
N CYS A 82 -11.26 8.93 0.80
CA CYS A 82 -10.88 10.21 1.37
C CYS A 82 -11.51 11.39 0.64
N SER A 83 -11.49 11.34 -0.70
CA SER A 83 -12.14 12.35 -1.52
C SER A 83 -13.65 12.39 -1.26
N SER A 84 -14.31 11.23 -1.12
CA SER A 84 -15.74 11.16 -0.81
C SER A 84 -16.07 11.80 0.54
N LEU A 85 -15.29 11.51 1.58
CA LEU A 85 -15.50 12.11 2.90
C LEU A 85 -15.25 13.62 2.88
N TYR A 86 -14.23 14.10 2.16
CA TYR A 86 -13.98 15.52 1.98
C TYR A 86 -15.19 16.22 1.33
N VAL A 87 -15.72 15.65 0.23
CA VAL A 87 -16.91 16.18 -0.45
C VAL A 87 -18.11 16.21 0.48
N CYS A 88 -18.36 15.13 1.23
CA CYS A 88 -19.48 15.10 2.17
C CYS A 88 -19.37 16.16 3.27
N GLN A 89 -18.19 16.37 3.84
CA GLN A 89 -18.00 17.32 4.93
C GLN A 89 -18.02 18.77 4.45
N PHE A 90 -17.28 19.09 3.38
CA PHE A 90 -17.04 20.48 2.96
C PHE A 90 -18.00 20.98 1.89
N VAL A 91 -18.51 20.11 1.02
CA VAL A 91 -19.44 20.50 -0.06
C VAL A 91 -20.88 20.31 0.37
N LEU A 92 -21.20 19.18 1.01
CA LEU A 92 -22.57 18.86 1.43
C LEU A 92 -22.88 19.29 2.87
N GLY A 93 -21.88 19.74 3.63
CA GLY A 93 -22.04 20.21 5.02
C GLY A 93 -22.35 19.09 6.03
N ILE A 94 -22.18 17.82 5.64
CA ILE A 94 -22.45 16.66 6.51
C ILE A 94 -21.26 16.46 7.44
N LYS A 95 -21.41 16.87 8.70
CA LYS A 95 -20.38 16.68 9.72
C LYS A 95 -20.38 15.23 10.19
N PHE A 96 -19.44 14.45 9.69
CA PHE A 96 -19.14 13.15 10.27
C PHE A 96 -18.16 13.31 11.44
N GLU A 97 -18.46 12.66 12.57
CA GLU A 97 -17.44 12.41 13.60
C GLU A 97 -16.32 11.59 12.97
N PRO A 98 -15.05 12.01 13.02
CA PRO A 98 -13.98 11.40 12.22
C PRO A 98 -13.67 9.93 12.58
N GLU A 99 -14.06 9.44 13.75
CA GLU A 99 -13.71 8.09 14.21
C GLU A 99 -14.50 6.95 13.54
N TRP A 100 -15.83 7.07 13.51
CA TRP A 100 -16.71 5.99 13.00
C TRP A 100 -16.58 5.76 11.49
N PRO A 101 -16.59 6.79 10.62
CA PRO A 101 -16.40 6.62 9.20
C PRO A 101 -15.04 6.01 8.89
N HIS A 102 -13.96 6.39 9.58
CA HIS A 102 -12.62 5.85 9.32
C HIS A 102 -12.50 4.37 9.68
N ARG A 103 -13.14 3.94 10.78
CA ARG A 103 -13.25 2.51 11.11
C ARG A 103 -14.05 1.75 10.05
N LEU A 104 -15.17 2.31 9.60
CA LEU A 104 -15.97 1.71 8.53
C LEU A 104 -15.19 1.64 7.20
N GLY A 105 -14.46 2.70 6.85
CA GLY A 105 -13.61 2.78 5.67
C GLY A 105 -12.53 1.71 5.66
N MET A 106 -11.86 1.50 6.80
CA MET A 106 -10.89 0.40 6.94
C MET A 106 -11.54 -0.97 6.77
N ILE A 107 -12.71 -1.22 7.37
CA ILE A 107 -13.43 -2.49 7.20
C ILE A 107 -13.79 -2.72 5.73
N LEU A 108 -14.34 -1.70 5.06
CA LEU A 108 -14.71 -1.76 3.65
C LEU A 108 -13.50 -1.97 2.73
N MET A 109 -12.33 -1.45 3.09
CA MET A 109 -11.08 -1.71 2.37
C MET A 109 -10.61 -3.15 2.55
N MET A 110 -10.70 -3.67 3.77
CA MET A 110 -10.11 -4.96 4.14
C MET A 110 -10.84 -6.15 3.54
N ILE A 111 -12.15 -6.07 3.29
CA ILE A 111 -12.93 -7.18 2.70
C ILE A 111 -12.40 -7.56 1.31
N PRO A 112 -12.44 -6.69 0.28
CA PRO A 112 -11.80 -6.93 -1.02
C PRO A 112 -10.27 -6.94 -0.93
N GLY A 113 -9.69 -6.20 0.03
CA GLY A 113 -8.25 -6.20 0.30
C GLY A 113 -7.73 -7.59 0.66
N ALA A 114 -8.49 -8.40 1.39
CA ALA A 114 -8.13 -9.77 1.71
C ALA A 114 -7.99 -10.65 0.45
N TYR A 115 -8.89 -10.48 -0.53
CA TYR A 115 -8.78 -11.16 -1.82
C TYR A 115 -7.53 -10.72 -2.59
N VAL A 116 -7.25 -9.41 -2.62
CA VAL A 116 -6.05 -8.85 -3.25
C VAL A 116 -4.77 -9.41 -2.59
N LEU A 117 -4.72 -9.49 -1.27
CA LEU A 117 -3.60 -10.07 -0.52
C LEU A 117 -3.46 -11.58 -0.81
N TYR A 118 -4.55 -12.32 -0.86
CA TYR A 118 -4.54 -13.73 -1.24
C TYR A 118 -3.90 -13.93 -2.63
N ARG A 119 -4.30 -13.13 -3.63
CA ARG A 119 -3.69 -13.16 -4.97
C ARG A 119 -2.22 -12.80 -4.95
N PHE A 120 -1.82 -11.85 -4.11
CA PHE A 120 -0.42 -11.49 -3.93
C PHE A 120 0.42 -12.63 -3.33
N VAL A 121 -0.10 -13.35 -2.34
CA VAL A 121 0.61 -14.51 -1.76
C VAL A 121 0.84 -15.59 -2.82
N ASN A 122 -0.15 -15.90 -3.65
CA ASN A 122 0.03 -16.84 -4.76
C ASN A 122 1.08 -16.33 -5.75
N HIS A 123 1.04 -15.04 -6.09
CA HIS A 123 2.06 -14.43 -6.95
C HIS A 123 3.48 -14.54 -6.38
N LEU A 124 3.66 -14.44 -5.05
CA LEU A 124 4.95 -14.65 -4.41
C LEU A 124 5.45 -16.10 -4.55
N GLN A 125 4.55 -17.09 -4.55
CA GLN A 125 4.92 -18.49 -4.78
C GLN A 125 5.39 -18.68 -6.23
N ASP A 126 4.69 -18.09 -7.19
CA ASP A 126 5.06 -18.14 -8.61
C ASP A 126 6.44 -17.50 -8.85
N LEU A 127 6.71 -16.35 -8.22
CA LEU A 127 8.02 -15.70 -8.32
C LEU A 127 9.16 -16.54 -7.73
N LYS A 128 8.92 -17.25 -6.63
CA LYS A 128 9.93 -18.17 -6.06
C LYS A 128 10.21 -19.35 -6.98
N LEU A 129 9.16 -19.91 -7.60
CA LEU A 129 9.30 -20.99 -8.58
C LEU A 129 10.09 -20.52 -9.81
N GLU A 130 9.80 -19.30 -10.30
CA GLU A 130 10.54 -18.71 -11.42
C GLU A 130 12.03 -18.53 -11.10
N ASP A 131 12.36 -17.98 -9.92
CA ASP A 131 13.73 -17.82 -9.46
C ASP A 131 14.47 -19.17 -9.34
N GLU A 132 13.79 -20.22 -8.84
CA GLU A 132 14.37 -21.57 -8.74
C GLU A 132 14.65 -22.19 -10.12
N ILE A 133 13.73 -22.04 -11.08
CA ILE A 133 13.91 -22.53 -12.44
C ILE A 133 15.08 -21.82 -13.13
N GLN A 134 15.18 -20.49 -12.98
CA GLN A 134 16.28 -19.72 -13.53
C GLN A 134 17.61 -20.17 -12.95
N PHE A 135 17.69 -20.34 -11.63
CA PHE A 135 18.90 -20.81 -10.96
C PHE A 135 19.35 -22.19 -11.47
N ARG A 136 18.44 -23.16 -11.51
CA ARG A 136 18.75 -24.53 -12.01
C ARG A 136 19.17 -24.53 -13.48
N THR A 137 18.58 -23.67 -14.30
CA THR A 137 18.94 -23.53 -15.71
C THR A 137 20.36 -22.99 -15.87
N ILE A 138 20.72 -21.94 -15.13
CA ILE A 138 22.07 -21.36 -15.12
C ILE A 138 23.09 -22.41 -14.65
N GLU A 139 22.78 -23.17 -13.59
CA GLU A 139 23.67 -24.22 -13.08
C GLU A 139 23.92 -25.32 -14.13
N ARG A 140 22.88 -25.75 -14.86
CA ARG A 140 23.01 -26.72 -15.95
C ARG A 140 23.91 -26.23 -17.07
N ILE A 141 23.71 -24.98 -17.52
CA ILE A 141 24.53 -24.36 -18.58
C ILE A 141 26.00 -24.28 -18.13
N TYR A 142 26.24 -23.87 -16.89
CA TYR A 142 27.60 -23.78 -16.33
C TYR A 142 28.30 -25.15 -16.30
N LYS A 143 27.62 -26.19 -15.82
CA LYS A 143 28.17 -27.57 -15.79
C LYS A 143 28.45 -28.11 -17.19
N GLN A 144 27.62 -27.76 -18.17
CA GLN A 144 27.81 -28.19 -19.55
C GLN A 144 29.03 -27.52 -20.18
N ASN A 145 29.19 -26.20 -20.02
CA ASN A 145 30.36 -25.46 -20.54
C ASN A 145 31.69 -25.90 -19.90
N ASN A 146 31.71 -26.18 -18.59
CA ASN A 146 32.92 -26.68 -17.93
C ASN A 146 33.31 -28.10 -18.36
N LYS A 147 32.35 -28.94 -18.74
CA LYS A 147 32.65 -30.26 -19.33
C LYS A 147 33.22 -30.15 -20.74
N THR A 148 32.85 -29.12 -21.49
CA THR A 148 33.38 -28.88 -22.85
C THR A 148 34.80 -28.32 -22.79
N ASN A 149 35.09 -27.42 -21.84
CA ASN A 149 36.41 -26.78 -21.70
C ASN A 149 37.47 -27.63 -20.97
N GLY A 150 37.07 -28.74 -20.33
CA GLY A 150 38.00 -29.67 -19.65
C GLY A 150 38.42 -30.86 -20.52
N LYS A 151 38.21 -30.80 -21.83
CA LYS A 151 38.55 -31.87 -22.80
C LYS A 151 39.69 -31.51 -23.76
N ASP A 152 40.34 -30.36 -23.57
CA ASP A 152 41.57 -29.97 -24.26
C ASP A 152 42.77 -30.09 -23.30
#